data_AF-A0A3D6BFY9-F1
#
_entry.id   AF-A0A3D6BFY9-F1
#
_cell.length_a   1.000
_cell.length_b   1.000
_cell.length_c   1.000
_cell.angle_alpha   90.00
_cell.angle_beta   90.00
_cell.angle_gamma   90.00
#
_symmetry.space_group_name_H-M   'P 1'
#
loop_
_entity.id
_entity.type
_entity.pdbx_description
1 polymer ?
#
loop_
_entity_poly.entity_id
_entity_poly.type
_entity_poly.pdbx_seq_one_letter_code
_entity_poly.pdbx_strand_id
1 'polypeptide(L)' 'MGLSEIANTAMAIVYLACGTFLLVGKNIFNFSDFQKIGLGCLLVLYGLFRIYSLLKKRKQQNDKNED' A
#
# COMPACT_ATOMS: atom_id res chain seq x y z
N MET A 1 -4.83 18.69 -2.92
CA MET A 1 -4.14 17.52 -2.33
C MET A 1 -2.89 18.02 -1.65
N GLY A 2 -2.73 17.77 -0.35
CA GLY A 2 -1.50 18.16 0.35
C GLY A 2 -0.31 17.32 -0.13
N LEU A 3 0.90 17.87 -0.11
CA LEU A 3 2.15 17.15 -0.45
C LEU A 3 2.26 15.81 0.32
N SER A 4 1.78 15.80 1.56
CA SER A 4 1.71 14.62 2.45
C SER A 4 0.74 13.54 1.96
N GLU A 5 -0.36 13.91 1.29
CA GLU A 5 -1.32 12.95 0.73
C GLU A 5 -0.78 12.30 -0.54
N ILE A 6 -0.10 13.09 -1.38
CA ILE A 6 0.56 12.61 -2.60
C ILE A 6 1.68 11.64 -2.23
N ALA A 7 2.52 11.99 -1.26
CA ALA A 7 3.58 11.11 -0.76
C ALA A 7 3.02 9.81 -0.15
N ASN A 8 1.94 9.89 0.63
CA ASN A 8 1.29 8.69 1.19
C ASN A 8 0.71 7.78 0.10
N THR A 9 0.11 8.37 -0.94
CA THR A 9 -0.48 7.63 -2.07
C THR A 9 0.62 6.98 -2.91
N ALA A 10 1.67 7.74 -3.26
CA ALA A 10 2.83 7.21 -3.97
C ALA A 10 3.48 6.06 -3.20
N MET A 11 3.63 6.20 -1.88
CA MET A 11 4.22 5.14 -1.07
C MET A 11 3.32 3.91 -0.94
N ALA A 12 2.00 4.07 -0.93
CA ALA A 12 1.07 2.93 -1.00
C ALA A 12 1.19 2.17 -2.33
N ILE A 13 1.33 2.90 -3.45
CA ILE A 13 1.57 2.30 -4.77
C ILE A 13 2.91 1.54 -4.78
N VAL A 14 3.97 2.10 -4.19
CA VAL A 14 5.26 1.41 -4.06
C VAL A 14 5.12 0.12 -3.26
N TYR A 15 4.38 0.12 -2.14
CA TYR A 15 4.14 -1.10 -1.36
C TYR A 15 3.38 -2.17 -2.15
N LEU A 16 2.35 -1.77 -2.90
CA LEU A 16 1.58 -2.70 -3.74
C LEU A 16 2.42 -3.24 -4.91
N ALA A 17 3.17 -2.38 -5.59
CA ALA A 17 4.03 -2.77 -6.70
C ALA A 17 5.15 -3.69 -6.23
N CYS A 18 5.81 -3.36 -5.12
CA CYS A 18 6.90 -4.16 -4.56
C CYS A 18 6.39 -5.50 -4.01
N GLY A 19 5.24 -5.52 -3.32
CA GLY A 19 4.61 -6.74 -2.85
C GLY A 19 4.16 -7.66 -4.00
N THR A 20 3.52 -7.10 -5.03
CA THR A 20 3.13 -7.86 -6.23
C THR A 20 4.34 -8.37 -7.00
N PHE A 21 5.39 -7.56 -7.12
CA PHE A 21 6.66 -7.96 -7.73
C PHE A 21 7.36 -9.07 -6.94
N LEU A 22 7.30 -9.02 -5.62
CA LEU A 22 7.81 -10.11 -4.78
C LEU A 22 6.97 -11.38 -4.94
N LEU A 23 5.67 -11.31 -5.23
CA LEU A 23 4.85 -12.51 -5.42
C LEU A 23 4.97 -13.11 -6.83
N VAL A 24 4.98 -12.27 -7.87
CA VAL A 24 4.91 -12.69 -9.28
C VAL A 24 6.27 -12.65 -9.98
N GLY A 25 7.19 -11.82 -9.49
CA GLY A 25 8.48 -11.61 -10.10
C GLY A 25 9.48 -12.75 -9.87
N LYS A 26 10.50 -12.79 -10.72
CA LYS A 26 11.66 -13.66 -10.55
C LYS A 26 12.26 -13.43 -9.16
N ASN A 27 12.70 -14.50 -8.51
CA ASN A 27 13.32 -14.39 -7.19
C ASN A 27 14.74 -13.79 -7.35
N ILE A 28 14.82 -12.46 -7.37
CA ILE A 28 16.09 -11.73 -7.54
C ILE A 28 16.86 -11.67 -6.22
N PHE A 29 16.12 -11.77 -5.10
CA PHE A 29 16.69 -11.90 -3.77
C PHE A 29 16.72 -13.37 -3.39
N ASN A 30 17.80 -13.81 -2.72
CA ASN A 30 17.98 -15.19 -2.27
C ASN A 30 17.11 -15.51 -1.03
N PHE A 31 15.83 -15.10 -1.06
CA PHE A 31 14.87 -15.38 0.00
C PHE A 31 14.32 -16.80 -0.16
N SER A 32 14.09 -17.45 0.98
CA SER A 32 13.28 -18.67 1.02
C SER A 32 11.87 -18.37 0.50
N ASP A 33 11.24 -19.34 -0.17
CA ASP A 33 9.89 -19.16 -0.76
C ASP A 33 8.87 -18.67 0.27
N PHE A 34 8.96 -19.15 1.52
CA PHE A 34 8.11 -18.70 2.60
C PHE A 34 8.32 -17.21 2.96
N GLN A 35 9.57 -16.75 2.98
CA GLN A 35 9.90 -15.35 3.26
C GLN A 35 9.44 -14.44 2.12
N LYS A 36 9.66 -14.86 0.87
CA LYS A 36 9.22 -14.14 -0.32
C LYS A 36 7.71 -13.95 -0.33
N ILE A 37 6.97 -15.04 -0.14
CA ILE A 37 5.50 -15.02 -0.13
C ILE A 37 4.98 -14.23 1.08
N GLY A 38 5.56 -14.45 2.26
CA GLY A 38 5.18 -13.73 3.49
C GLY A 38 5.38 -12.22 3.37
N LEU A 39 6.56 -11.77 2.92
CA LEU A 39 6.85 -10.35 2.69
C LEU A 39 5.96 -9.76 1.59
N GLY A 40 5.77 -10.48 0.48
CA GLY A 40 4.90 -10.06 -0.60
C GLY A 40 3.46 -9.82 -0.14
N CYS A 41 2.87 -10.78 0.56
CA CYS A 41 1.54 -10.64 1.15
C CYS A 41 1.46 -9.49 2.17
N LEU A 42 2.47 -9.35 3.03
CA LEU A 42 2.49 -8.30 4.06
C LEU A 42 2.53 -6.90 3.43
N LEU A 43 3.34 -6.70 2.39
CA LEU A 43 3.45 -5.45 1.64
C LEU A 43 2.16 -5.11 0.90
N VAL A 44 1.51 -6.11 0.28
CA VAL A 44 0.23 -5.92 -0.41
C VAL A 44 -0.88 -5.54 0.58
N LEU A 45 -1.01 -6.28 1.69
CA LEU A 45 -2.00 -6.00 2.74
C LEU A 45 -1.79 -4.62 3.36
N TYR A 46 -0.54 -4.25 3.65
CA TYR A 46 -0.22 -2.94 4.20
C TYR A 46 -0.53 -1.81 3.21
N GLY A 47 -0.20 -1.98 1.93
CA GLY A 47 -0.55 -1.05 0.86
C GLY A 47 -2.06 -0.83 0.76
N LEU A 48 -2.84 -1.91 0.75
CA LEU A 48 -4.32 -1.86 0.75
C LEU A 48 -4.88 -1.16 2.00
N PHE A 49 -4.39 -1.51 3.18
CA PHE A 49 -4.81 -0.88 4.44
C PHE A 49 -4.56 0.63 4.43
N ARG A 50 -3.43 1.07 3.87
CA ARG A 50 -3.08 2.49 3.79
C ARG A 50 -4.00 3.25 2.84
N ILE A 51 -4.33 2.65 1.68
CA ILE A 51 -5.31 3.21 0.74
C ILE A 51 -6.68 3.31 1.41
N TYR A 52 -7.13 2.25 2.09
CA TYR A 52 -8.40 2.24 2.80
C TYR A 52 -8.46 3.34 3.88
N SER A 53 -7.40 3.50 4.67
CA SER A 53 -7.31 4.57 5.68
C SER A 53 -7.38 5.95 5.05
N LEU A 54 -6.74 6.16 3.89
CA LEU A 54 -6.73 7.43 3.17
C LEU A 54 -8.13 7.75 2.61
N LEU A 55 -8.81 6.76 2.02
CA LEU A 55 -10.18 6.89 1.53
C LEU A 55 -11.17 7.17 2.68
N LYS A 56 -11.02 6.48 3.82
CA LYS A 56 -11.84 6.72 5.02
C LYS A 56 -11.67 8.15 5.54
N LYS A 57 -10.43 8.65 5.61
CA LYS A 57 -10.16 10.05 6.01
C LYS A 57 -10.78 11.06 5.06
N ARG A 58 -10.72 10.81 3.75
CA ARG A 58 -11.37 11.67 2.75
C ARG A 58 -12.89 11.68 2.88
N LYS A 59 -13.49 10.51 3.11
CA LYS A 59 -14.94 10.40 3.34
C LYS A 59 -15.37 11.20 4.58
N GLN A 60 -14.64 11.09 5.70
CA GLN A 60 -14.94 11.85 6.91
C GLN A 60 -14.71 13.36 6.79
N GLN A 61 -13.78 13.81 5.95
CA GLN A 61 -13.60 15.24 5.67
C GLN A 61 -14.71 15.81 4.79
N ASN A 62 -15.27 15.01 3.88
CA ASN A 62 -16.38 15.46 3.05
C ASN A 62 -17.66 15.63 3.87
N ASP A 63 -17.95 14.67 4.76
CA ASP A 63 -19.09 14.70 5.69
C ASP A 63 -19.07 15.95 6.60
N LYS A 64 -17.88 16.37 7.05
CA LYS A 64 -17.69 17.54 7.93
C LYS A 64 -17.80 18.91 7.24
N ASN A 65 -17.77 18.96 5.91
CA ASN A 65 -17.87 20.22 5.15
C ASN A 65 -19.29 20.47 4.62
N GLU A 66 -20.24 19.54 4.87
CA GLU A 66 -21.65 19.67 4.49
C GLU A 66 -22.56 20.07 5.67
N ASP A 67 -22.01 20.26 6.88
CA ASP A 67 -22.64 20.90 8.05
C ASP A 67 -22.16 22.36 8.22
#